data_AF-A0A1N6M5G6-F1
#
_entry.id   AF-A0A1N6M5G6-F1
#
_cell.length_a   1.000
_cell.length_b   1.000
_cell.length_c   1.000
_cell.angle_alpha   90.00
_cell.angle_beta   90.00
_cell.angle_gamma   90.00
#
_symmetry.space_group_name_H-M   'P 1'
#
loop_
_entity.id
_entity.type
_entity.pdbx_description
1 polymer ?
#
loop_
_entity_poly.entity_id
_entity_poly.type
_entity_poly.pdbx_seq_one_letter_code
_entity_poly.pdbx_strand_id
1 'polypeptide(L)'
;MNFDERLIFLIKERKKTPWGKSLGFTSPSITAMFNGHIPGPEFLSAIHRAENVNLNWLLTGQGQPYVVSYYQSAEALNDIVQTMLDDEDWMVYVCAYQKQATLVLCQPGAYEFKGKMVDYTITEVLVGPGSEQLADILRKHNERVPVFVPLLTELEREQITCGQVGTYKMFHSIEPLLTPLADPDISELEFGSTTPDETPVSLPLMRAVVRLVESSEQEAGLSNPLTTDQKSRIITAVYRQAVRLNVSPDELTSDDVETAFDVLRD
;
A
#
# COMPACT_ATOMS: atom_id res chain seq x y z
N MET A 1 17.22 -3.51 14.46
CA MET A 1 17.70 -2.24 13.91
C MET A 1 17.57 -1.16 14.97
N ASN A 2 18.60 -0.39 15.23
CA ASN A 2 18.58 0.75 16.16
C ASN A 2 18.16 2.03 15.42
N PHE A 3 17.96 3.13 16.16
CA PHE A 3 17.50 4.41 15.59
C PHE A 3 18.46 4.97 14.54
N ASP A 4 19.76 4.93 14.81
CA ASP A 4 20.82 5.39 13.91
C ASP A 4 20.90 4.53 12.63
N GLU A 5 20.74 3.22 12.75
CA GLU A 5 20.65 2.32 11.60
C GLU A 5 19.42 2.61 10.72
N ARG A 6 18.27 2.93 11.34
CA ARG A 6 17.07 3.38 10.61
C ARG A 6 17.26 4.72 9.93
N LEU A 7 17.95 5.67 10.56
CA LEU A 7 18.33 6.92 9.90
C LEU A 7 19.27 6.68 8.72
N ILE A 8 20.24 5.76 8.85
CA ILE A 8 21.12 5.38 7.74
C ILE A 8 20.30 4.77 6.59
N PHE A 9 19.32 3.92 6.89
CA PHE A 9 18.39 3.38 5.89
C PHE A 9 17.63 4.49 5.16
N LEU A 10 17.19 5.52 5.87
CA LEU A 10 16.40 6.63 5.32
C LEU A 10 17.23 7.57 4.43
N ILE A 11 18.47 7.89 4.84
CA ILE A 11 19.31 8.78 4.03
C ILE A 11 19.90 8.09 2.78
N LYS A 12 19.94 6.75 2.78
CA LYS A 12 20.50 5.92 1.71
C LYS A 12 21.94 6.34 1.38
N GLU A 13 22.23 6.71 0.14
CA GLU A 13 23.55 7.15 -0.34
C GLU A 13 23.90 8.60 0.06
N ARG A 14 22.96 9.37 0.62
CA ARG A 14 23.20 10.76 0.99
C ARG A 14 24.18 10.86 2.15
N LYS A 15 25.01 11.91 2.13
CA LYS A 15 25.91 12.23 3.24
C LYS A 15 25.11 12.81 4.42
N LYS A 16 25.40 12.31 5.63
CA LYS A 16 24.75 12.69 6.90
C LYS A 16 24.67 14.21 7.12
N THR A 17 25.79 14.92 6.96
CA THR A 17 25.85 16.37 7.25
C THR A 17 25.06 17.20 6.23
N PRO A 18 25.25 17.07 4.90
CA PRO A 18 24.39 17.76 3.93
C PRO A 18 22.90 17.48 4.12
N TRP A 19 22.53 16.22 4.35
CA TRP A 19 21.14 15.83 4.61
C TRP A 19 20.55 16.53 5.83
N GLY A 20 21.22 16.46 6.98
CA GLY A 20 20.69 17.12 8.17
C GLY A 20 20.68 18.65 8.04
N LYS A 21 21.63 19.22 7.29
CA LYS A 21 21.67 20.66 7.00
C LYS A 21 20.50 21.11 6.12
N SER A 22 20.09 20.31 5.13
CA SER A 22 18.92 20.62 4.32
C SER A 22 17.62 20.59 5.14
N LEU A 23 17.59 19.88 6.26
CA LEU A 23 16.48 19.91 7.23
C LEU A 23 16.58 21.03 8.28
N GLY A 24 17.56 21.93 8.15
CA GLY A 24 17.79 23.03 9.10
C GLY A 24 18.56 22.63 10.37
N PHE A 25 19.11 21.41 10.46
CA PHE A 25 19.76 20.93 11.68
C PHE A 25 21.18 21.48 11.88
N THR A 26 21.59 21.57 13.15
CA THR A 26 22.96 21.93 13.51
C THR A 26 23.88 20.71 13.42
N SER A 27 25.18 20.92 13.16
CA SER A 27 26.13 19.80 13.08
C SER A 27 26.19 18.96 14.37
N PRO A 28 26.19 19.56 15.58
CA PRO A 28 26.09 18.78 16.82
C PRO A 28 24.84 17.90 16.90
N SER A 29 23.66 18.43 16.51
CA SER A 29 22.42 17.65 16.51
C SER A 29 22.47 16.48 15.53
N ILE A 30 23.04 16.69 14.34
CA ILE A 30 23.22 15.64 13.32
C ILE A 30 24.13 14.54 13.88
N THR A 31 25.29 14.90 14.43
CA THR A 31 26.22 13.94 15.02
C THR A 31 25.58 13.15 16.16
N ALA A 32 24.84 13.81 17.06
CA ALA A 32 24.16 13.13 18.15
C ALA A 32 23.14 12.09 17.65
N MET A 33 22.31 12.44 16.66
CA MET A 33 21.31 11.52 16.10
C MET A 33 21.95 10.29 15.47
N PHE A 34 23.00 10.46 14.68
CA PHE A 34 23.73 9.36 14.05
C PHE A 34 24.63 8.58 15.03
N ASN A 35 24.68 8.98 16.29
CA ASN A 35 25.28 8.24 17.40
C ASN A 35 24.21 7.59 18.29
N GLY A 36 22.95 7.52 17.83
CA GLY A 36 21.85 6.81 18.51
C GLY A 36 20.98 7.68 19.42
N HIS A 37 21.25 8.99 19.54
CA HIS A 37 20.38 9.88 20.31
C HIS A 37 19.07 10.15 19.58
N ILE A 38 17.94 9.79 20.18
CA ILE A 38 16.62 10.11 19.63
C ILE A 38 16.34 11.60 19.87
N PRO A 39 16.13 12.40 18.82
CA PRO A 39 15.92 13.84 18.96
C PRO A 39 14.49 14.15 19.41
N GLY A 40 14.26 15.40 19.81
CA GLY A 40 12.93 15.87 20.24
C GLY A 40 11.90 15.99 19.10
N PRO A 41 10.62 16.25 19.43
CA PRO A 41 9.50 16.23 18.49
C PRO A 41 9.67 17.12 17.26
N GLU A 42 10.28 18.31 17.40
CA GLU A 42 10.50 19.24 16.28
C GLU A 42 11.38 18.62 15.19
N PHE A 43 12.45 17.92 15.56
CA PHE A 43 13.33 17.24 14.62
C PHE A 43 12.63 16.06 13.95
N LEU A 44 11.87 15.29 14.73
CA LEU A 44 11.10 14.16 14.21
C LEU A 44 10.04 14.65 13.21
N SER A 45 9.36 15.75 13.50
CA SER A 45 8.39 16.37 12.59
C SER A 45 9.06 16.85 11.29
N ALA A 46 10.23 17.48 11.38
CA ALA A 46 11.01 17.89 10.21
C ALA A 46 11.43 16.70 9.33
N ILE A 47 11.91 15.61 9.93
CA ILE A 47 12.27 14.38 9.21
C ILE A 47 11.03 13.75 8.57
N HIS A 48 9.92 13.64 9.33
CA HIS A 48 8.65 13.11 8.84
C HIS A 48 8.17 13.85 7.59
N ARG A 49 8.10 15.18 7.65
CA ARG A 49 7.64 16.02 6.53
C ARG A 49 8.52 15.88 5.29
N ALA A 50 9.84 15.98 5.47
CA ALA A 50 10.76 16.02 4.33
C ALA A 50 10.99 14.66 3.64
N GLU A 51 10.76 13.56 4.36
CA GLU A 51 11.12 12.21 3.90
C GLU A 51 9.91 11.28 3.76
N ASN A 52 8.72 11.78 4.11
CA ASN A 52 7.48 11.01 4.24
C ASN A 52 7.66 9.73 5.08
N VAL A 53 8.48 9.82 6.14
CA VAL A 53 8.82 8.66 6.98
C VAL A 53 7.74 8.39 8.02
N ASN A 54 7.42 7.12 8.24
CA ASN A 54 6.58 6.69 9.35
C ASN A 54 7.37 6.79 10.67
N LEU A 55 6.94 7.69 11.56
CA LEU A 55 7.61 7.90 12.85
C LEU A 55 7.56 6.67 13.77
N ASN A 56 6.51 5.84 13.68
CA ASN A 56 6.48 4.59 14.45
C ASN A 56 7.62 3.68 14.00
N TRP A 57 7.77 3.48 12.69
CA TRP A 57 8.89 2.69 12.16
C TRP A 57 10.24 3.32 12.53
N LEU A 58 10.40 4.63 12.39
CA LEU A 58 11.67 5.31 12.71
C LEU A 58 12.06 5.17 14.19
N LEU A 59 11.09 5.15 15.11
CA LEU A 59 11.37 5.08 16.54
C LEU A 59 11.46 3.64 17.05
N THR A 60 10.56 2.76 16.62
CA THR A 60 10.41 1.40 17.16
C THR A 60 10.88 0.29 16.22
N GLY A 61 10.98 0.60 14.92
CA GLY A 61 11.22 -0.39 13.86
C GLY A 61 9.97 -1.16 13.43
N GLN A 62 8.79 -0.82 13.94
CA GLN A 62 7.55 -1.52 13.61
C GLN A 62 6.80 -0.84 12.45
N GLY A 63 6.22 -1.66 11.56
CA GLY A 63 5.46 -1.20 10.41
C GLY A 63 6.34 -0.89 9.19
N GLN A 64 5.78 -0.13 8.25
CA GLN A 64 6.46 0.25 7.02
C GLN A 64 7.29 1.53 7.19
N PRO A 65 8.45 1.66 6.52
CA PRO A 65 9.31 2.84 6.66
C PRO A 65 8.68 4.16 6.25
N TYR A 66 7.83 4.16 5.22
CA TYR A 66 7.23 5.37 4.68
C TYR A 66 5.71 5.34 4.82
N VAL A 67 5.10 6.52 4.87
CA VAL A 67 3.65 6.66 5.04
C VAL A 67 2.94 6.43 3.71
N VAL A 68 1.94 5.54 3.76
CA VAL A 68 1.02 5.25 2.66
C VAL A 68 -0.39 5.23 3.25
N SER A 69 -1.30 5.95 2.61
CA SER A 69 -2.70 6.00 2.98
C SER A 69 -3.48 4.97 2.18
N TYR A 70 -4.07 4.00 2.87
CA TYR A 70 -4.84 2.91 2.27
C TYR A 70 -6.34 3.16 2.38
N TYR A 71 -7.04 3.07 1.26
CA TYR A 71 -8.48 3.25 1.14
C TYR A 71 -9.13 1.91 0.77
N GLN A 72 -10.21 1.57 1.47
CA GLN A 72 -10.90 0.28 1.31
C GLN A 72 -11.96 0.30 0.21
N SER A 73 -12.45 1.48 -0.18
CA SER A 73 -13.45 1.65 -1.24
C SER A 73 -12.94 2.63 -2.30
N ALA A 74 -13.41 2.44 -3.53
CA ALA A 74 -13.17 3.38 -4.62
C ALA A 74 -13.74 4.77 -4.29
N GLU A 75 -14.94 4.83 -3.68
CA GLU A 75 -15.58 6.08 -3.26
C GLU A 75 -14.68 6.89 -2.32
N ALA A 76 -14.13 6.27 -1.28
CA ALA A 76 -13.27 6.97 -0.33
C ALA A 76 -11.96 7.46 -0.97
N LEU A 77 -11.41 6.71 -1.94
CA LEU A 77 -10.23 7.14 -2.70
C LEU A 77 -10.58 8.30 -3.65
N ASN A 78 -11.71 8.23 -4.34
CA ASN A 78 -12.17 9.27 -5.25
C ASN A 78 -12.41 10.58 -4.50
N ASP A 79 -13.08 10.53 -3.35
CA ASP A 79 -13.39 11.70 -2.53
C ASP A 79 -12.13 12.42 -2.05
N ILE A 80 -11.14 11.68 -1.53
CA ILE A 80 -9.90 12.30 -1.05
C ILE A 80 -9.07 12.86 -2.21
N VAL A 81 -8.99 12.14 -3.35
CA VAL A 81 -8.25 12.60 -4.52
C VAL A 81 -8.91 13.86 -5.07
N GLN A 82 -10.23 13.86 -5.25
CA GLN A 82 -10.97 15.05 -5.70
C GLN A 82 -10.73 16.24 -4.76
N THR A 83 -10.83 16.02 -3.45
CA THR A 83 -10.59 17.08 -2.45
C THR A 83 -9.18 17.67 -2.58
N MET A 84 -8.16 16.82 -2.67
CA MET A 84 -6.77 17.27 -2.80
C MET A 84 -6.54 18.06 -4.09
N LEU A 85 -7.12 17.62 -5.22
CA LEU A 85 -6.91 18.23 -6.53
C LEU A 85 -7.75 19.49 -6.77
N ASP A 86 -8.85 19.67 -6.05
CA ASP A 86 -9.65 20.90 -6.12
C ASP A 86 -9.00 22.08 -5.37
N ASP A 87 -8.33 21.79 -4.26
CA ASP A 87 -7.75 22.80 -3.37
C ASP A 87 -6.40 23.34 -3.90
N GLU A 88 -5.56 22.48 -4.47
CA GLU A 88 -4.16 22.80 -4.80
C GLU A 88 -3.67 22.14 -6.10
N ASP A 89 -2.64 22.73 -6.72
CA ASP A 89 -2.06 22.27 -7.99
C ASP A 89 -1.04 21.12 -7.78
N TRP A 90 -1.52 19.98 -7.27
CA TRP A 90 -0.69 18.79 -7.04
C TRP A 90 -0.20 18.17 -8.36
N MET A 91 1.10 17.83 -8.42
CA MET A 91 1.60 16.93 -9.45
C MET A 91 1.24 15.49 -9.08
N VAL A 92 0.68 14.73 -10.02
CA VAL A 92 0.17 13.37 -9.76
C VAL A 92 0.94 12.36 -10.58
N TYR A 93 1.35 11.26 -9.97
CA TYR A 93 1.96 10.11 -10.60
C TYR A 93 1.10 8.86 -10.41
N VAL A 94 0.59 8.29 -11.49
CA VAL A 94 -0.19 7.05 -11.47
C VAL A 94 0.76 5.86 -11.57
N CYS A 95 1.14 5.31 -10.42
CA CYS A 95 2.16 4.26 -10.33
C CYS A 95 1.60 2.86 -10.59
N ALA A 96 0.32 2.62 -10.29
CA ALA A 96 -0.38 1.38 -10.60
C ALA A 96 -1.87 1.65 -10.88
N TYR A 97 -2.47 0.92 -11.82
CA TYR A 97 -3.87 1.13 -12.24
C TYR A 97 -4.66 -0.15 -12.57
N GLN A 98 -4.03 -1.33 -12.68
CA GLN A 98 -4.74 -2.55 -13.13
C GLN A 98 -5.43 -3.36 -12.02
N LYS A 99 -4.77 -3.57 -10.87
CA LYS A 99 -5.33 -4.34 -9.73
C LYS A 99 -5.77 -3.44 -8.59
N GLN A 100 -4.96 -2.42 -8.33
CA GLN A 100 -5.14 -1.43 -7.30
C GLN A 100 -4.56 -0.13 -7.84
N ALA A 101 -5.23 0.98 -7.56
CA ALA A 101 -4.72 2.30 -7.87
C ALA A 101 -3.66 2.67 -6.83
N THR A 102 -2.47 3.04 -7.29
CA THR A 102 -1.42 3.65 -6.47
C THR A 102 -1.09 4.99 -7.07
N LEU A 103 -1.41 6.05 -6.35
CA LEU A 103 -1.15 7.43 -6.73
C LEU A 103 -0.07 8.01 -5.81
N VAL A 104 0.87 8.72 -6.39
CA VAL A 104 1.81 9.57 -5.65
C VAL A 104 1.52 11.01 -6.03
N LEU A 105 1.11 11.81 -5.06
CA LEU A 105 0.87 13.24 -5.23
C LEU A 105 2.03 13.99 -4.59
N CYS A 106 2.56 15.00 -5.28
CA CYS A 106 3.56 15.86 -4.69
C CYS A 106 3.43 17.33 -5.07
N GLN A 107 3.93 18.19 -4.19
CA GLN A 107 4.02 19.62 -4.42
C GLN A 107 5.15 20.24 -3.58
N PRO A 108 5.63 21.44 -3.93
CA PRO A 108 6.54 22.20 -3.07
C PRO A 108 5.85 22.58 -1.75
N GLY A 109 6.57 22.43 -0.65
CA GLY A 109 6.13 22.91 0.66
C GLY A 109 7.28 23.54 1.43
N ALA A 110 6.95 24.24 2.51
CA ALA A 110 7.95 24.78 3.41
C ALA A 110 7.47 24.69 4.86
N TYR A 111 8.41 24.52 5.80
CA TYR A 111 8.13 24.60 7.22
C TYR A 111 9.14 25.49 7.94
N GLU A 112 8.72 26.06 9.06
CA GLU A 112 9.63 26.79 9.94
C GLU A 112 10.33 25.82 10.91
N PHE A 113 11.66 25.90 10.98
CA PHE A 113 12.47 25.21 11.96
C PHE A 113 13.45 26.18 12.62
N LYS A 114 13.21 26.48 13.91
CA LYS A 114 14.05 27.38 14.72
C LYS A 114 14.30 28.74 14.04
N GLY A 115 13.24 29.37 13.53
CA GLY A 115 13.30 30.70 12.89
C GLY A 115 13.83 30.69 11.45
N LYS A 116 13.96 29.52 10.81
CA LYS A 116 14.36 29.40 9.41
C LYS A 116 13.29 28.64 8.62
N MET A 117 12.95 29.15 7.45
CA MET A 117 12.13 28.41 6.49
C MET A 117 12.98 27.34 5.83
N VAL A 118 12.44 26.12 5.77
CA VAL A 118 13.04 24.97 5.13
C VAL A 118 12.09 24.45 4.08
N ASP A 119 12.53 24.47 2.83
CA ASP A 119 11.77 23.94 1.69
C ASP A 119 11.87 22.41 1.64
N TYR A 120 10.79 21.77 1.23
CA TYR A 120 10.72 20.33 1.04
C TYR A 120 9.67 19.95 -0.02
N THR A 121 9.63 18.68 -0.39
CA THR A 121 8.59 18.13 -1.26
C THR A 121 7.54 17.47 -0.40
N ILE A 122 6.33 18.04 -0.33
CA ILE A 122 5.18 17.35 0.25
C ILE A 122 4.90 16.14 -0.63
N THR A 123 4.78 14.96 -0.01
CA THR A 123 4.57 13.70 -0.71
C THR A 123 3.43 12.96 -0.04
N GLU A 124 2.38 12.65 -0.80
CA GLU A 124 1.27 11.81 -0.36
C GLU A 124 1.20 10.58 -1.25
N VAL A 125 1.11 9.39 -0.63
CA VAL A 125 1.00 8.12 -1.37
C VAL A 125 -0.36 7.52 -1.02
N LEU A 126 -1.24 7.45 -2.00
CA LEU A 126 -2.61 6.98 -1.86
C LEU A 126 -2.77 5.65 -2.58
N VAL A 127 -3.35 4.67 -1.90
CA VAL A 127 -3.52 3.31 -2.41
C VAL A 127 -4.94 2.84 -2.16
N GLY A 128 -5.64 2.35 -3.18
CA GLY A 128 -7.01 1.87 -3.05
C GLY A 128 -7.58 1.30 -4.35
N PRO A 129 -8.85 0.85 -4.36
CA PRO A 129 -9.49 0.36 -5.57
C PRO A 129 -9.57 1.47 -6.63
N GLY A 130 -9.09 1.19 -7.84
CA GLY A 130 -9.27 2.08 -8.98
C GLY A 130 -10.72 2.10 -9.45
N SER A 131 -11.12 3.16 -10.14
CA SER A 131 -12.45 3.27 -10.74
C SER A 131 -12.43 4.19 -11.96
N GLU A 132 -13.43 4.07 -12.84
CA GLU A 132 -13.62 5.01 -13.96
C GLU A 132 -13.78 6.46 -13.47
N GLN A 133 -14.48 6.65 -12.36
CA GLN A 133 -14.58 7.97 -11.73
C GLN A 133 -13.20 8.52 -11.36
N LEU A 134 -12.28 7.69 -10.83
CA LEU A 134 -10.91 8.11 -10.56
C LEU A 134 -10.18 8.53 -11.85
N ALA A 135 -10.34 7.77 -12.94
CA ALA A 135 -9.76 8.13 -14.23
C ALA A 135 -10.28 9.49 -14.72
N ASP A 136 -11.58 9.74 -14.62
CA ASP A 136 -12.18 11.02 -15.02
C ASP A 136 -11.68 12.19 -14.18
N ILE A 137 -11.52 12.00 -12.87
CA ILE A 137 -10.94 12.99 -11.95
C ILE A 137 -9.52 13.35 -12.42
N LEU A 138 -8.68 12.34 -12.71
CA LEU A 138 -7.30 12.53 -13.13
C LEU A 138 -7.20 13.16 -14.53
N ARG A 139 -8.05 12.76 -15.48
CA ARG A 139 -8.11 13.35 -16.83
C ARG A 139 -8.47 14.83 -16.77
N LYS A 140 -9.48 15.18 -15.97
CA LYS A 140 -9.88 16.58 -15.75
C LYS A 140 -8.75 17.40 -15.11
N HIS A 141 -8.05 16.83 -14.13
CA HIS A 141 -6.90 17.49 -13.50
C HIS A 141 -5.75 17.72 -14.49
N ASN A 142 -5.50 16.76 -15.38
CA ASN A 142 -4.45 16.82 -16.40
C ASN A 142 -4.60 18.00 -17.38
N GLU A 143 -5.81 18.55 -17.54
CA GLU A 143 -6.03 19.78 -18.33
C GLU A 143 -5.33 21.01 -17.71
N ARG A 144 -5.07 20.99 -16.40
CA ARG A 144 -4.46 22.08 -15.63
C ARG A 144 -3.03 21.77 -15.22
N VAL A 145 -2.82 20.61 -14.60
CA VAL A 145 -1.54 20.19 -14.03
C VAL A 145 -1.21 18.79 -14.54
N PRO A 146 -0.02 18.56 -15.10
CA PRO A 146 0.33 17.27 -15.68
C PRO A 146 0.19 16.10 -14.69
N VAL A 147 -0.47 15.04 -15.16
CA VAL A 147 -0.52 13.74 -14.51
C VAL A 147 0.43 12.81 -15.28
N PHE A 148 1.33 12.16 -14.55
CA PHE A 148 2.37 11.31 -15.14
C PHE A 148 2.10 9.84 -14.89
N VAL A 149 2.43 9.00 -15.88
CA VAL A 149 2.43 7.53 -15.75
C VAL A 149 3.88 7.06 -15.90
N PRO A 150 4.62 6.86 -14.80
CA PRO A 150 6.03 6.45 -14.87
C PRO A 150 6.17 5.00 -15.34
N LEU A 151 7.24 4.72 -16.09
CA LEU A 151 7.66 3.36 -16.41
C LEU A 151 8.30 2.71 -15.18
N LEU A 152 7.50 1.93 -14.47
CA LEU A 152 7.95 1.17 -13.30
C LEU A 152 7.95 -0.34 -13.60
N THR A 153 8.87 -1.07 -12.99
CA THR A 153 8.78 -2.53 -12.87
C THR A 153 7.69 -2.94 -11.87
N GLU A 154 7.24 -4.19 -11.90
CA GLU A 154 6.28 -4.70 -10.90
C GLU A 154 6.82 -4.58 -9.48
N LEU A 155 8.12 -4.88 -9.29
CA LEU A 155 8.78 -4.76 -7.99
C LEU A 155 8.77 -3.33 -7.47
N GLU A 156 9.06 -2.34 -8.31
CA GLU A 156 9.04 -0.92 -7.91
C GLU A 156 7.63 -0.46 -7.56
N ARG A 157 6.62 -0.89 -8.33
CA ARG A 157 5.21 -0.62 -8.02
C ARG A 157 4.82 -1.17 -6.65
N GLU A 158 5.17 -2.42 -6.37
CA GLU A 158 4.91 -3.06 -5.07
C GLU A 158 5.65 -2.36 -3.93
N GLN A 159 6.91 -1.96 -4.13
CA GLN A 159 7.68 -1.25 -3.12
C GLN A 159 7.08 0.12 -2.78
N ILE A 160 6.59 0.87 -3.77
CA ILE A 160 5.88 2.14 -3.52
C ILE A 160 4.57 1.86 -2.78
N THR A 161 3.77 0.92 -3.29
CA THR A 161 2.46 0.57 -2.75
C THR A 161 2.54 0.09 -1.28
N CYS A 162 3.61 -0.60 -0.92
CA CYS A 162 3.83 -1.14 0.43
C CYS A 162 4.64 -0.21 1.35
N GLY A 163 4.91 1.04 0.94
CA GLY A 163 5.62 2.01 1.78
C GLY A 163 7.09 1.69 2.03
N GLN A 164 7.76 1.05 1.06
CA GLN A 164 9.19 0.70 1.09
C GLN A 164 10.08 1.72 0.35
N VAL A 165 9.48 2.63 -0.41
CA VAL A 165 10.15 3.73 -1.11
C VAL A 165 9.75 5.06 -0.49
N GLY A 166 10.74 5.93 -0.27
CA GLY A 166 10.54 7.27 0.26
C GLY A 166 10.74 8.37 -0.76
N THR A 167 10.41 9.60 -0.38
CA THR A 167 10.50 10.82 -1.20
C THR A 167 11.84 10.96 -1.93
N TYR A 168 12.96 10.66 -1.25
CA TYR A 168 14.27 10.74 -1.88
C TYR A 168 14.42 9.82 -3.09
N LYS A 169 14.06 8.53 -2.98
CA LYS A 169 14.18 7.57 -4.09
C LYS A 169 13.13 7.82 -5.19
N MET A 170 11.98 8.39 -4.84
CA MET A 170 10.96 8.78 -5.80
C MET A 170 11.43 9.94 -6.70
N PHE A 171 12.01 11.00 -6.13
CA PHE A 171 12.20 12.26 -6.86
C PHE A 171 13.65 12.76 -6.96
N HIS A 172 14.49 12.47 -5.97
CA HIS A 172 15.74 13.22 -5.75
C HIS A 172 17.01 12.37 -5.86
N SER A 173 16.86 11.04 -5.96
CA SER A 173 18.00 10.13 -6.16
C SER A 173 18.61 10.30 -7.54
N ILE A 174 19.79 9.71 -7.75
CA ILE A 174 20.50 9.77 -9.04
C ILE A 174 19.64 9.17 -10.17
N GLU A 175 18.89 8.11 -9.85
CA GLU A 175 17.95 7.44 -10.74
C GLU A 175 16.57 7.42 -10.05
N PRO A 176 15.81 8.54 -10.13
CA PRO A 176 14.52 8.67 -9.48
C PRO A 176 13.47 7.81 -10.18
N LEU A 177 12.64 7.13 -9.40
CA LEU A 177 11.59 6.26 -9.92
C LEU A 177 10.49 7.04 -10.65
N LEU A 178 10.16 8.24 -10.15
CA LEU A 178 9.05 9.05 -10.65
C LEU A 178 9.58 10.15 -11.58
N THR A 179 10.34 9.75 -12.60
CA THR A 179 10.76 10.68 -13.65
C THR A 179 9.58 10.96 -14.57
N PRO A 180 9.20 12.23 -14.79
CA PRO A 180 8.16 12.55 -15.76
C PRO A 180 8.64 12.16 -17.16
N LEU A 181 8.03 11.13 -17.74
CA LEU A 181 8.21 10.82 -19.15
C LEU A 181 7.43 11.86 -19.97
N ALA A 182 8.02 12.29 -21.08
CA ALA A 182 7.59 13.45 -21.85
C ALA A 182 6.20 13.33 -22.52
N ASP A 183 5.52 12.19 -22.41
CA ASP A 183 4.18 12.01 -22.93
C ASP A 183 3.44 10.92 -22.14
N PRO A 184 2.71 11.27 -21.07
CA PRO A 184 1.78 10.34 -20.45
C PRO A 184 0.51 10.36 -21.27
N ASP A 185 0.28 9.33 -22.09
CA ASP A 185 -1.04 9.13 -22.68
C ASP A 185 -2.02 8.69 -21.59
N ILE A 186 -2.47 9.67 -20.80
CA ILE A 186 -3.48 9.49 -19.76
C ILE A 186 -4.83 9.10 -20.35
N SER A 187 -5.01 9.20 -21.68
CA SER A 187 -6.26 8.81 -22.33
C SER A 187 -6.48 7.30 -22.30
N GLU A 188 -5.41 6.51 -22.18
CA GLU A 188 -5.44 5.05 -22.05
C GLU A 188 -5.57 4.55 -20.59
N LEU A 189 -5.72 5.45 -19.61
CA LEU A 189 -5.92 5.04 -18.22
C LEU A 189 -7.30 4.39 -18.04
N GLU A 190 -7.30 3.07 -18.12
CA GLU A 190 -8.41 2.22 -17.71
C GLU A 190 -8.04 1.60 -16.36
N PHE A 191 -8.68 2.07 -15.29
CA PHE A 191 -8.57 1.34 -14.04
C PHE A 191 -9.36 0.06 -14.21
N GLY A 192 -8.67 -1.07 -14.15
CA GLY A 192 -9.32 -2.36 -14.24
C GLY A 192 -10.49 -2.36 -13.28
N SER A 193 -11.72 -2.51 -13.80
CA SER A 193 -12.85 -2.81 -12.94
C SER A 193 -12.44 -4.07 -12.22
N THR A 194 -12.16 -3.97 -10.93
CA THR A 194 -12.32 -5.13 -10.07
C THR A 194 -13.81 -5.44 -10.20
N THR A 195 -14.16 -6.28 -11.16
CA THR A 195 -15.32 -7.13 -10.97
C THR A 195 -15.13 -7.68 -9.55
N PRO A 196 -16.13 -7.55 -8.67
CA PRO A 196 -16.06 -8.09 -7.32
C PRO A 196 -16.11 -9.62 -7.40
N ASP A 197 -15.11 -10.23 -8.04
CA ASP A 197 -14.93 -11.68 -8.12
C ASP A 197 -14.22 -12.21 -6.86
N GLU A 198 -13.76 -11.31 -6.00
CA GLU A 198 -13.57 -11.59 -4.58
C GLU A 198 -14.73 -10.96 -3.83
N THR A 199 -15.88 -11.64 -3.84
CA THR A 199 -16.86 -11.44 -2.77
C THR A 199 -16.09 -11.48 -1.45
N PRO A 200 -16.21 -10.45 -0.59
CA PRO A 200 -15.47 -10.41 0.66
C PRO A 200 -15.76 -11.71 1.41
N VAL A 201 -14.69 -12.42 1.79
CA VAL A 201 -14.80 -13.76 2.37
C VAL A 201 -15.76 -13.70 3.55
N SER A 202 -16.96 -14.27 3.37
CA SER A 202 -17.97 -14.40 4.42
C SER A 202 -17.38 -15.27 5.53
N LEU A 203 -16.91 -14.62 6.60
CA LEU A 203 -16.39 -15.29 7.80
C LEU A 203 -17.39 -16.27 8.41
N PRO A 204 -18.72 -16.00 8.44
CA PRO A 204 -19.71 -16.98 8.86
C PRO A 204 -19.71 -18.24 7.99
N LEU A 205 -19.68 -18.07 6.67
CA LEU A 205 -19.68 -19.19 5.72
C LEU A 205 -18.38 -20.00 5.80
N MET A 206 -17.23 -19.33 5.89
CA MET A 206 -15.94 -19.99 6.03
C MET A 206 -15.86 -20.84 7.31
N ARG A 207 -16.39 -20.32 8.44
CA ARG A 207 -16.46 -21.07 9.69
C ARG A 207 -17.40 -22.27 9.61
N ALA A 208 -18.52 -22.14 8.91
CA ALA A 208 -19.45 -23.25 8.69
C ALA A 208 -18.80 -24.35 7.82
N VAL A 209 -18.14 -23.98 6.73
CA VAL A 209 -17.41 -24.91 5.86
C VAL A 209 -16.30 -25.64 6.62
N VAL A 210 -15.49 -24.93 7.40
CA VAL A 210 -14.42 -25.57 8.21
C VAL A 210 -14.99 -26.59 9.20
N ARG A 211 -16.04 -26.21 9.95
CA ARG A 211 -16.69 -27.12 10.92
C ARG A 211 -17.28 -28.34 10.24
N LEU A 212 -17.86 -28.16 9.07
CA LEU A 212 -18.49 -29.23 8.31
C LEU A 212 -17.43 -30.22 7.79
N VAL A 213 -16.33 -29.72 7.22
CA VAL A 213 -15.20 -30.55 6.78
C VAL A 213 -14.58 -31.33 7.95
N GLU A 214 -14.41 -30.69 9.11
CA GLU A 214 -13.92 -31.36 10.33
C GLU A 214 -14.88 -32.43 10.87
N SER A 215 -16.19 -32.17 10.81
CA SER A 215 -17.22 -33.12 11.27
C SER A 215 -17.33 -34.31 10.33
N SER A 216 -17.33 -34.07 9.01
CA SER A 216 -17.35 -35.14 8.00
C SER A 216 -16.08 -36.00 8.04
N GLU A 217 -14.91 -35.43 8.36
CA GLU A 217 -13.68 -36.23 8.56
C GLU A 217 -13.80 -37.18 9.76
N GLN A 218 -14.43 -36.73 10.85
CA GLN A 218 -14.67 -37.55 12.05
C GLN A 218 -15.71 -38.64 11.80
N GLU A 219 -16.80 -38.32 11.08
CA GLU A 219 -17.88 -39.26 10.77
C GLU A 219 -17.48 -40.30 9.71
N ALA A 220 -16.66 -39.92 8.73
CA ALA A 220 -16.20 -40.81 7.66
C ALA A 220 -15.22 -41.90 8.14
N GLY A 221 -14.77 -41.85 9.40
CA GLY A 221 -13.96 -42.91 10.02
C GLY A 221 -12.73 -43.31 9.19
N LEU A 222 -12.11 -42.34 8.52
CA LEU A 222 -11.07 -42.59 7.52
C LEU A 222 -9.85 -43.25 8.15
N SER A 223 -9.43 -44.40 7.61
CA SER A 223 -8.24 -45.14 8.05
C SER A 223 -6.93 -44.34 7.90
N ASN A 224 -6.94 -43.27 7.09
CA ASN A 224 -5.87 -42.28 6.97
C ASN A 224 -6.47 -40.87 7.11
N PRO A 225 -6.03 -40.06 8.09
CA PRO A 225 -6.48 -38.68 8.23
C PRO A 225 -6.00 -37.83 7.05
N LEU A 226 -6.78 -36.83 6.66
CA LEU A 226 -6.39 -35.91 5.60
C LEU A 226 -5.16 -35.09 6.03
N THR A 227 -4.25 -34.87 5.09
CA THR A 227 -3.13 -33.93 5.32
C THR A 227 -3.63 -32.49 5.35
N THR A 228 -2.87 -31.59 6.00
CA THR A 228 -3.19 -30.15 6.08
C THR A 228 -3.42 -29.51 4.71
N ASP A 229 -2.66 -29.94 3.69
CA ASP A 229 -2.80 -29.46 2.31
C ASP A 229 -4.09 -29.96 1.63
N GLN A 230 -4.48 -31.21 1.88
CA GLN A 230 -5.76 -31.73 1.38
C GLN A 230 -6.95 -31.02 2.03
N LYS A 231 -6.87 -30.76 3.34
CA LYS A 231 -7.92 -30.01 4.06
C LYS A 231 -8.08 -28.60 3.50
N SER A 232 -6.99 -27.87 3.29
CA SER A 232 -7.06 -26.51 2.74
C SER A 232 -7.68 -26.48 1.34
N ARG A 233 -7.38 -27.48 0.50
CA ARG A 233 -7.97 -27.64 -0.83
C ARG A 233 -9.47 -27.95 -0.79
N ILE A 234 -9.91 -28.84 0.11
CA ILE A 234 -11.33 -29.17 0.31
C ILE A 234 -12.10 -27.94 0.79
N ILE A 235 -11.60 -27.27 1.84
CA ILE A 235 -12.22 -26.06 2.38
C ILE A 235 -12.37 -25.00 1.28
N THR A 236 -11.34 -24.80 0.48
CA THR A 236 -11.37 -23.83 -0.63
C THR A 236 -12.39 -24.23 -1.70
N ALA A 237 -12.47 -25.50 -2.08
CA ALA A 237 -13.40 -26.00 -3.09
C ALA A 237 -14.86 -25.88 -2.63
N VAL A 238 -15.16 -26.36 -1.42
CA VAL A 238 -16.50 -26.31 -0.82
C VAL A 238 -16.95 -24.85 -0.63
N TYR A 239 -16.05 -23.99 -0.14
CA TYR A 239 -16.34 -22.57 0.01
C TYR A 239 -16.69 -21.89 -1.32
N ARG A 240 -15.87 -22.10 -2.36
CA ARG A 240 -16.14 -21.54 -3.70
C ARG A 240 -17.45 -22.05 -4.30
N GLN A 241 -17.76 -23.32 -4.08
CA GLN A 241 -19.01 -23.90 -4.54
C GLN A 241 -20.22 -23.29 -3.81
N ALA A 242 -20.15 -23.12 -2.49
CA ALA A 242 -21.19 -22.50 -1.68
C ALA A 242 -21.42 -21.03 -2.08
N VAL A 243 -20.34 -20.28 -2.34
CA VAL A 243 -20.40 -18.90 -2.86
C VAL A 243 -21.06 -18.87 -4.24
N ARG A 244 -20.66 -19.77 -5.16
CA ARG A 244 -21.23 -19.85 -6.51
C ARG A 244 -22.73 -20.18 -6.51
N LEU A 245 -23.17 -21.01 -5.56
CA LEU A 245 -24.56 -21.42 -5.41
C LEU A 245 -25.39 -20.50 -4.51
N ASN A 246 -24.77 -19.45 -3.96
CA ASN A 246 -25.38 -18.49 -3.03
C ASN A 246 -26.05 -19.15 -1.80
N VAL A 247 -25.41 -20.21 -1.29
CA VAL A 247 -25.88 -21.03 -0.16
C VAL A 247 -25.55 -20.32 1.16
N SER A 248 -26.53 -20.25 2.07
CA SER A 248 -26.31 -19.68 3.40
C SER A 248 -25.60 -20.68 4.34
N PRO A 249 -24.94 -20.21 5.41
CA PRO A 249 -24.23 -21.10 6.35
C PRO A 249 -25.11 -22.19 6.98
N ASP A 250 -26.42 -21.96 7.09
CA ASP A 250 -27.39 -22.88 7.69
C ASP A 250 -27.93 -23.93 6.69
N GLU A 251 -27.67 -23.74 5.40
CA GLU A 251 -28.12 -24.62 4.30
C GLU A 251 -27.02 -25.58 3.82
N LEU A 252 -25.81 -25.47 4.37
CA LEU A 252 -24.69 -26.36 4.06
C LEU A 252 -24.93 -27.76 4.64
N THR A 253 -24.86 -28.78 3.78
CA THR A 253 -25.10 -30.19 4.15
C THR A 253 -23.85 -31.06 4.00
N SER A 254 -23.82 -32.21 4.68
CA SER A 254 -22.73 -33.20 4.57
C SER A 254 -22.46 -33.62 3.12
N ASP A 255 -23.50 -33.70 2.29
CA ASP A 255 -23.45 -34.14 0.90
C ASP A 255 -22.65 -33.16 0.00
N ASP A 256 -22.64 -31.87 0.36
CA ASP A 256 -21.84 -30.84 -0.31
C ASP A 256 -20.33 -31.05 -0.13
N VAL A 257 -19.94 -31.73 0.95
CA VAL A 257 -18.54 -32.03 1.26
C VAL A 257 -18.14 -33.39 0.70
N GLU A 258 -19.02 -34.40 0.71
CA GLU A 258 -18.76 -35.72 0.14
C GLU A 258 -18.34 -35.65 -1.33
N THR A 259 -19.01 -34.80 -2.11
CA THR A 259 -18.67 -34.54 -3.52
C THR A 259 -17.23 -34.02 -3.68
N ALA A 260 -16.74 -33.21 -2.73
CA ALA A 260 -15.37 -32.69 -2.74
C ALA A 260 -14.33 -33.70 -2.24
N PHE A 261 -14.74 -34.64 -1.36
CA PHE A 261 -13.90 -35.77 -0.95
C PHE A 261 -13.67 -36.77 -2.10
N ASP A 262 -14.69 -37.02 -2.93
CA ASP A 262 -14.58 -37.96 -4.06
C ASP A 262 -13.65 -37.45 -5.16
N VAL A 263 -13.66 -36.14 -5.43
CA VAL A 263 -12.76 -35.50 -6.44
C VAL A 263 -11.27 -35.55 -6.05
N LEU A 264 -10.95 -35.80 -4.77
CA LEU A 264 -9.56 -35.96 -4.29
C LEU A 264 -9.13 -37.43 -4.09
N ARG A 265 -10.05 -38.38 -4.32
CA ARG A 265 -9.76 -39.82 -4.27
C ARG A 265 -9.38 -40.42 -5.63
N ASP A 266 -9.64 -39.68 -6.72
CA ASP A 266 -9.12 -39.94 -8.09
C ASP A 266 -7.75 -39.27 -8.32
#